data_AF-A0A2H6N3T3-F1
#
_entry.id   AF-A0A2H6N3T3-F1
#
_cell.length_a   1.000
_cell.length_b   1.000
_cell.length_c   1.000
_cell.angle_alpha   90.00
_cell.angle_beta   90.00
_cell.angle_gamma   90.00
#
_symmetry.space_group_name_H-M   'P 1'
#
loop_
_entity.id
_entity.type
_entity.pdbx_description
1 polymer ?
#
loop_
_entity_poly.entity_id
_entity_poly.type
_entity_poly.pdbx_seq_one_letter_code
_entity_poly.pdbx_strand_id
1 'polypeptide(L)'
;AIKAIKGSISIPVVANGDVKSLKDVEAIHQKTGADGVMVARGLLANPALFAGYEDTPLQCVQDWVDIALEQGTPFTCFHHHLMYMLERVTSKQEKKIFNVLLSTSAVLDYLRDNYGVR
;
A
#
# COMPACT_ATOMS: atom_id res chain seq x y z
N ALA A 1 8.26 2.48 24.85
CA ALA A 1 9.56 1.86 24.50
C ALA A 1 10.38 2.73 23.56
N ILE A 2 9.91 3.04 22.34
CA ILE A 2 10.71 3.74 21.30
C ILE A 2 11.36 5.04 21.79
N LYS A 3 10.63 5.93 22.48
CA LYS A 3 11.17 7.18 23.04
C LYS A 3 12.38 6.95 23.97
N ALA A 4 12.31 5.93 24.82
CA ALA A 4 13.38 5.61 25.76
C ALA A 4 14.64 5.14 25.02
N ILE A 5 14.46 4.28 24.00
CA ILE A 5 15.55 3.80 23.14
C ILE A 5 16.18 4.98 22.40
N LYS A 6 15.37 5.87 21.81
CA LYS A 6 15.88 7.05 21.10
C LYS A 6 16.70 7.98 22.01
N GLY A 7 16.32 8.10 23.27
CA GLY A 7 17.09 8.88 24.25
C GLY A 7 18.38 8.20 24.74
N SER A 8 18.53 6.88 24.56
CA SER A 8 19.67 6.13 25.10
C SER A 8 20.79 5.84 24.09
N ILE A 9 20.58 6.11 22.80
CA ILE A 9 21.56 5.81 21.74
C ILE A 9 21.74 6.98 20.78
N SER A 10 22.95 7.11 20.23
CA SER A 10 23.30 8.19 19.29
C SER A 10 23.06 7.84 17.82
N ILE A 11 22.79 6.57 17.51
CA ILE A 11 22.49 6.13 16.14
C ILE A 11 21.02 6.46 15.78
N PRO A 12 20.70 6.64 14.48
CA PRO A 12 19.32 6.88 14.05
C PRO A 12 18.38 5.72 14.42
N VAL A 13 17.16 6.06 14.85
CA VAL A 13 16.10 5.12 15.22
C VAL A 13 14.93 5.29 14.27
N VAL A 14 14.51 4.19 13.66
CA VAL A 14 13.30 4.13 12.83
C VAL A 14 12.19 3.45 13.61
N ALA A 15 11.08 4.15 13.82
CA ALA A 15 9.90 3.60 14.46
C ALA A 15 9.07 2.77 13.47
N ASN A 16 8.55 1.62 13.90
CA ASN A 16 7.64 0.81 13.09
C ASN A 16 6.47 0.32 13.96
N GLY A 17 5.26 0.35 13.39
CA GLY A 17 4.07 -0.21 14.03
C GLY A 17 2.81 0.63 13.81
N ASP A 18 1.73 -0.02 13.38
CA ASP A 18 0.35 0.50 13.30
C ASP A 18 0.13 1.88 12.65
N VAL A 19 0.95 2.23 11.66
CA VAL A 19 0.74 3.42 10.82
C VAL A 19 -0.22 3.12 9.68
N LYS A 20 -1.28 3.93 9.54
CA LYS A 20 -2.28 3.80 8.45
C LYS A 20 -2.52 5.11 7.69
N SER A 21 -2.01 6.22 8.20
CA SER A 21 -2.13 7.55 7.62
C SER A 21 -0.86 8.36 7.84
N LEU A 22 -0.70 9.46 7.09
CA LEU A 22 0.40 10.40 7.32
C LEU A 22 0.32 11.05 8.71
N LYS A 23 -0.90 11.26 9.22
CA LYS A 23 -1.12 11.76 10.59
C LYS A 23 -0.56 10.81 11.66
N ASP A 24 -0.66 9.50 11.46
CA ASP A 24 -0.07 8.52 12.38
C ASP A 24 1.47 8.62 12.38
N VAL A 25 2.07 8.87 11.21
CA VAL A 25 3.52 9.11 11.09
C VAL A 25 3.94 10.31 11.94
N GLU A 26 3.25 11.44 11.77
CA GLU A 26 3.51 12.66 12.53
C GLU A 26 3.33 12.46 14.04
N ALA A 27 2.25 11.77 14.44
CA ALA A 27 1.98 11.47 15.85
C ALA A 27 3.06 10.58 16.48
N ILE A 28 3.55 9.56 15.75
CA ILE A 28 4.66 8.71 16.21
C ILE A 28 5.93 9.53 16.36
N HIS A 29 6.26 10.36 15.37
CA HIS A 29 7.45 11.22 15.43
C HIS A 29 7.38 12.16 16.64
N GLN A 30 6.27 12.89 16.82
CA GLN A 30 6.08 13.80 17.96
C GLN A 30 6.17 13.08 19.31
N LYS A 31 5.60 11.88 19.41
CA LYS A 31 5.59 11.10 20.66
C LYS A 31 6.94 10.48 21.01
N THR A 32 7.71 10.08 20.00
CA THR A 32 8.91 9.24 20.19
C THR A 32 10.23 9.95 19.93
N GLY A 33 10.24 11.00 19.11
CA GLY A 33 11.46 11.64 18.61
C GLY A 33 12.27 10.77 17.66
N ALA A 34 11.69 9.69 17.12
CA ALA A 34 12.37 8.82 16.15
C ALA A 34 12.75 9.59 14.88
N ASP A 35 13.90 9.26 14.30
CA ASP A 35 14.47 9.95 13.12
C ASP A 35 13.78 9.54 11.82
N GLY A 36 13.02 8.44 11.85
CA GLY A 36 12.20 7.99 10.74
C GLY A 36 11.05 7.11 11.19
N VAL A 37 10.10 6.89 10.29
CA VAL A 37 8.98 5.97 10.49
C VAL A 37 8.91 5.01 9.31
N MET A 38 8.87 3.73 9.61
CA MET A 38 8.70 2.65 8.64
C MET A 38 7.26 2.14 8.71
N VAL A 39 6.66 1.94 7.54
CA VAL A 39 5.29 1.43 7.39
C VAL A 39 5.34 0.15 6.57
N ALA A 40 4.55 -0.86 6.97
CA ALA A 40 4.46 -2.13 6.25
C ALA A 40 3.02 -2.37 5.79
N ARG A 41 2.14 -2.86 6.68
CA ARG A 41 0.73 -3.19 6.35
C ARG A 41 -0.05 -2.01 5.75
N GLY A 42 0.19 -0.79 6.21
CA GLY A 42 -0.44 0.42 5.65
C GLY A 42 -0.12 0.63 4.16
N LEU A 43 1.10 0.30 3.73
CA LEU A 43 1.52 0.46 2.32
C LEU A 43 0.97 -0.64 1.41
N LEU A 44 0.63 -1.82 1.93
CA LEU A 44 -0.10 -2.81 1.14
C LEU A 44 -1.48 -2.28 0.76
N ALA A 45 -2.18 -1.66 1.71
CA ALA A 45 -3.51 -1.11 1.50
C ALA A 45 -3.51 0.19 0.70
N ASN A 46 -2.47 1.03 0.86
CA ASN A 46 -2.30 2.27 0.12
C ASN A 46 -0.80 2.60 -0.07
N PRO A 47 -0.21 2.26 -1.21
CA PRO A 47 1.19 2.58 -1.51
C PRO A 47 1.46 4.09 -1.59
N ALA A 48 0.43 4.91 -1.84
CA ALA A 48 0.53 6.36 -1.95
C ALA A 48 0.38 7.09 -0.59
N LEU A 49 0.41 6.36 0.54
CA LEU A 49 0.29 6.93 1.89
C LEU A 49 1.23 8.11 2.14
N PHE A 50 2.50 7.99 1.73
CA PHE A 50 3.49 9.05 1.93
C PHE A 50 3.33 10.25 1.00
N ALA A 51 2.54 10.12 -0.07
CA ALA A 51 2.12 11.24 -0.91
C ALA A 51 0.88 11.97 -0.33
N GLY A 52 0.39 11.56 0.85
CA GLY A 52 -0.71 12.22 1.55
C GLY A 52 -2.10 11.74 1.15
N TYR A 53 -2.20 10.63 0.42
CA TYR A 53 -3.49 10.04 0.06
C TYR A 53 -4.04 9.18 1.19
N GLU A 54 -5.36 9.23 1.39
CA GLU A 54 -6.07 8.39 2.36
C GLU A 54 -6.35 6.97 1.83
N ASP A 55 -6.51 6.84 0.51
CA ASP A 55 -6.79 5.60 -0.22
C ASP A 55 -5.90 5.52 -1.47
N THR A 56 -5.75 4.33 -2.04
CA THR A 56 -4.92 4.13 -3.26
C THR A 56 -5.52 4.90 -4.45
N PRO A 57 -4.79 5.86 -5.05
CA PRO A 57 -5.22 6.51 -6.28
C PRO A 57 -5.24 5.51 -7.45
N LEU A 58 -6.18 5.65 -8.39
CA LEU A 58 -6.21 4.79 -9.58
C LEU A 58 -4.93 4.90 -10.42
N GLN A 59 -4.27 6.06 -10.42
CA GLN A 59 -2.95 6.20 -11.06
C GLN A 59 -1.91 5.27 -10.42
N CYS A 60 -1.92 5.13 -9.08
CA CYS A 60 -1.00 4.21 -8.40
C CYS A 60 -1.29 2.74 -8.76
N VAL A 61 -2.56 2.40 -9.01
CA VAL A 61 -2.96 1.08 -9.54
C VAL A 61 -2.40 0.88 -10.94
N GLN A 62 -2.52 1.88 -11.83
CA GLN A 62 -1.91 1.84 -13.15
C GLN A 62 -0.39 1.66 -13.08
N ASP A 63 0.29 2.45 -12.25
CA ASP A 63 1.75 2.38 -12.10
C ASP A 63 2.18 0.97 -11.64
N TRP A 64 1.43 0.35 -10.73
CA TRP A 64 1.68 -1.04 -10.33
C TRP A 64 1.49 -2.02 -11.48
N VAL A 65 0.42 -1.88 -12.28
CA VAL A 65 0.18 -2.72 -13.45
C VAL A 65 1.34 -2.62 -14.44
N ASP A 66 1.74 -1.39 -14.79
CA ASP A 66 2.81 -1.14 -15.76
C ASP A 66 4.13 -1.76 -15.29
N ILE A 67 4.54 -1.47 -14.05
CA ILE A 67 5.77 -2.02 -13.45
C ILE A 67 5.70 -3.54 -13.38
N ALA A 68 4.60 -4.11 -12.90
CA ALA A 68 4.49 -5.54 -12.70
C ALA A 68 4.56 -6.32 -14.01
N LEU A 69 3.94 -5.80 -15.08
CA LEU A 69 4.01 -6.37 -16.42
C LEU A 69 5.41 -6.23 -17.03
N GLU A 70 6.03 -5.06 -16.91
CA GLU A 70 7.39 -4.81 -17.41
C GLU A 70 8.42 -5.75 -16.76
N GLN A 71 8.28 -5.99 -15.45
CA GLN A 71 9.20 -6.85 -14.70
C GLN A 71 8.87 -8.35 -14.78
N GLY A 72 7.80 -8.75 -15.49
CA GLY A 72 7.39 -10.16 -15.58
C GLY A 72 6.97 -10.76 -14.24
N THR A 73 6.28 -9.97 -13.40
CA THR A 73 5.90 -10.36 -12.04
C THR A 73 4.99 -11.60 -12.06
N PRO A 74 5.24 -12.62 -11.22
CA PRO A 74 4.37 -13.79 -11.13
C PRO A 74 2.93 -13.41 -10.80
N PHE A 75 1.97 -14.08 -11.44
CA PHE A 75 0.53 -13.77 -11.31
C PHE A 75 0.06 -13.66 -9.85
N THR A 76 0.50 -14.58 -8.98
CA THR A 76 0.12 -14.59 -7.56
C THR A 76 0.55 -13.31 -6.84
N CYS A 77 1.75 -12.80 -7.09
CA CYS A 77 2.23 -11.54 -6.53
C CYS A 77 1.48 -10.36 -7.16
N PHE A 78 1.37 -10.34 -8.49
CA PHE A 78 0.65 -9.30 -9.24
C PHE A 78 -0.77 -9.08 -8.71
N HIS A 79 -1.54 -10.17 -8.61
CA HIS A 79 -2.94 -10.13 -8.21
C HIS A 79 -3.10 -9.82 -6.73
N HIS A 80 -2.27 -10.40 -5.85
CA HIS A 80 -2.39 -10.19 -4.40
C HIS A 80 -2.10 -8.74 -3.99
N HIS A 81 -1.13 -8.07 -4.63
CA HIS A 81 -0.91 -6.64 -4.40
C HIS A 81 -2.12 -5.80 -4.81
N LEU A 82 -2.72 -6.09 -5.98
CA LEU A 82 -3.95 -5.42 -6.41
C LEU A 82 -5.11 -5.65 -5.44
N MET A 83 -5.26 -6.86 -4.89
CA MET A 83 -6.31 -7.15 -3.89
C MET A 83 -6.18 -6.27 -2.64
N TYR A 84 -4.95 -6.00 -2.18
CA TYR A 84 -4.73 -5.08 -1.07
C TYR A 84 -4.95 -3.61 -1.47
N MET A 85 -4.37 -3.18 -2.59
CA MET A 85 -4.47 -1.80 -3.08
C MET A 85 -5.93 -1.37 -3.31
N LEU A 86 -6.75 -2.30 -3.81
CA LEU A 86 -8.16 -2.08 -4.14
C LEU A 86 -9.11 -2.31 -2.96
N GLU A 87 -8.60 -2.71 -1.79
CA GLU A 87 -9.44 -3.04 -0.65
C GLU A 87 -10.33 -1.86 -0.22
N ARG A 88 -9.83 -0.62 -0.26
CA ARG A 88 -10.63 0.55 0.14
C ARG A 88 -11.30 1.26 -1.04
N VAL A 89 -10.95 0.88 -2.26
CA VAL A 89 -11.49 1.44 -3.51
C VAL A 89 -12.78 0.74 -3.93
N THR A 90 -12.88 -0.56 -3.67
CA THR A 90 -13.92 -1.43 -4.24
C THR A 90 -14.99 -1.83 -3.22
N SER A 91 -16.22 -2.04 -3.71
CA SER A 91 -17.32 -2.56 -2.92
C SER A 91 -17.11 -4.03 -2.54
N LYS A 92 -17.88 -4.51 -1.55
CA LYS A 92 -17.83 -5.93 -1.14
C LYS A 92 -18.18 -6.91 -2.26
N GLN A 93 -19.01 -6.50 -3.23
CA GLN A 93 -19.39 -7.35 -4.36
C GLN A 93 -18.26 -7.42 -5.39
N GLU A 94 -17.69 -6.27 -5.74
CA GLU A 94 -16.54 -6.17 -6.64
C GLU A 94 -15.36 -7.00 -6.12
N LYS A 95 -15.02 -6.89 -4.84
CA LYS A 95 -13.97 -7.72 -4.22
C LYS A 95 -14.17 -9.21 -4.40
N LYS A 96 -15.41 -9.71 -4.25
CA LYS A 96 -15.69 -11.14 -4.40
C LYS A 96 -15.42 -11.62 -5.82
N ILE A 97 -15.70 -10.78 -6.81
CA ILE A 97 -15.45 -11.07 -8.22
C ILE A 97 -13.95 -10.96 -8.51
N PHE A 98 -13.33 -9.86 -8.08
CA PHE A 98 -11.92 -9.59 -8.36
C PHE A 98 -10.98 -10.63 -7.76
N ASN A 99 -11.25 -11.06 -6.53
CA ASN A 99 -10.37 -11.95 -5.77
C ASN A 99 -10.33 -13.40 -6.33
N VAL A 100 -11.26 -13.77 -7.20
CA VAL A 100 -11.33 -15.12 -7.79
C VAL A 100 -10.83 -15.17 -9.24
N LEU A 101 -10.34 -14.06 -9.78
CA LEU A 101 -9.72 -14.04 -11.11
C LEU A 101 -8.45 -14.89 -11.10
N LEU A 102 -8.19 -15.62 -12.19
CA LEU A 102 -7.16 -16.67 -12.25
C LEU A 102 -6.04 -16.39 -13.26
N SER A 103 -6.08 -15.25 -13.94
CA SER A 103 -5.05 -14.88 -14.92
C SER A 103 -4.82 -13.38 -14.94
N THR A 104 -3.62 -12.99 -15.35
CA THR A 104 -3.26 -11.58 -15.57
C THR A 104 -4.21 -10.91 -16.55
N SER A 105 -4.57 -11.59 -17.65
CA SER A 105 -5.50 -11.05 -18.65
C SER A 105 -6.87 -10.73 -18.06
N ALA A 106 -7.45 -11.65 -17.27
CA ALA A 106 -8.75 -11.44 -16.65
C ALA A 106 -8.74 -10.28 -15.64
N VAL A 107 -7.63 -10.10 -14.93
CA VAL A 107 -7.42 -8.96 -14.03
C VAL A 107 -7.34 -7.65 -14.82
N LEU A 108 -6.56 -7.60 -15.90
CA LEU A 108 -6.43 -6.40 -16.74
C LEU A 108 -7.78 -6.03 -17.38
N ASP A 109 -8.51 -7.01 -17.90
CA ASP A 109 -9.85 -6.79 -18.45
C ASP A 109 -10.79 -6.21 -17.40
N TYR A 110 -10.79 -6.78 -16.19
CA TYR A 110 -11.60 -6.26 -15.10
C TYR A 110 -11.23 -4.82 -14.72
N LEU A 111 -9.94 -4.52 -14.57
CA LEU A 111 -9.49 -3.18 -14.19
C LEU A 111 -9.83 -2.13 -15.25
N ARG A 112 -9.70 -2.49 -16.53
CA ARG A 112 -10.05 -1.62 -17.64
C ARG A 112 -11.55 -1.33 -17.69
N ASP A 113 -12.37 -2.37 -17.60
CA ASP A 113 -13.81 -2.25 -17.78
C ASP A 113 -14.50 -1.56 -16.58
N ASN A 114 -13.92 -1.66 -15.38
CA ASN A 114 -14.53 -1.11 -14.15
C ASN A 114 -13.86 0.19 -13.65
N TYR A 115 -12.56 0.39 -13.89
CA TYR A 115 -11.79 1.52 -13.35
C TYR A 115 -11.01 2.32 -14.39
N GLY A 116 -11.05 1.93 -15.66
CA GLY A 116 -10.36 2.64 -16.75
C GLY A 116 -8.83 2.55 -16.71
N VAL A 117 -8.28 1.61 -15.93
CA VAL A 117 -6.85 1.27 -15.90
C VAL A 117 -6.51 0.49 -17.17
N ARG A 118 -5.49 0.90 -17.91
CA ARG A 118 -5.18 0.43 -19.27
C ARG A 118 -4.11 -0.65 -19.29
#